data_AF-A0A2M7AEM2-F1
#
_entry.id   AF-A0A2M7AEM2-F1
#
_cell.length_a   1.000
_cell.length_b   1.000
_cell.length_c   1.000
_cell.angle_alpha   90.00
_cell.angle_beta   90.00
_cell.angle_gamma   90.00
#
_symmetry.space_group_name_H-M   'P 1'
#
loop_
_entity.id
_entity.type
_entity.pdbx_description
1 polymer ?
#
loop_
_entity_poly.entity_id
_entity_poly.type
_entity_poly.pdbx_seq_one_letter_code
_entity_poly.pdbx_strand_id
1 'polypeptide(L)'
;MVKQSNTQPEPTRQLPDSSWEHNELYVKVREAVGSLPIYFRTETHISGIMATDLYTLNAVLGATIEEQVVRTLNLIRNTWDPEGRYSLFSFIRQPQTFPDVRLRKTGSDETIMGIELKGWYLLAKEAEPSLGFQVTSAACAPQDLIVVVP
;
A
#
# COMPACT_ATOMS: atom_id res chain seq x y z
N MET A 1 6.51 -40.24 -14.42
CA MET A 1 6.76 -38.79 -14.22
C MET A 1 5.96 -38.34 -13.02
N VAL A 2 6.62 -38.09 -11.89
CA VAL A 2 5.97 -37.56 -10.69
C VAL A 2 5.74 -36.07 -10.92
N LYS A 3 4.48 -35.63 -10.93
CA LYS A 3 4.16 -34.20 -10.84
C LYS A 3 4.61 -33.75 -9.46
N GLN A 4 5.71 -33.00 -9.38
CA GLN A 4 6.05 -32.27 -8.16
C GLN A 4 4.92 -31.28 -7.93
N SER A 5 4.07 -31.56 -6.93
CA SER A 5 3.12 -30.59 -6.40
C SER A 5 3.94 -29.48 -5.76
N ASN A 6 4.13 -28.39 -6.50
CA ASN A 6 4.77 -27.20 -6.00
C ASN A 6 3.76 -26.45 -5.11
N THR A 7 3.35 -27.07 -4.00
CA THR A 7 2.55 -26.43 -2.97
C THR A 7 3.49 -25.52 -2.19
N GLN A 8 3.70 -24.30 -2.68
CA GLN A 8 4.24 -23.25 -1.83
C GLN A 8 3.32 -23.11 -0.61
N PRO A 9 3.87 -23.02 0.59
CA PRO A 9 3.06 -22.86 1.80
C PRO A 9 2.20 -21.59 1.68
N GLU A 10 0.98 -21.65 2.20
CA GLU A 10 0.12 -20.47 2.24
C GLU A 10 0.85 -19.32 2.95
N PRO A 11 0.78 -18.10 2.38
CA PRO A 11 1.45 -16.95 2.98
C PRO A 11 0.86 -16.68 4.36
N THR A 12 1.70 -16.78 5.39
CA THR A 12 1.34 -16.43 6.76
C THR A 12 1.67 -14.96 7.02
N ARG A 13 0.73 -14.24 7.64
CA ARG A 13 0.96 -12.85 8.04
C ARG A 13 2.06 -12.81 9.09
N GLN A 14 3.14 -12.10 8.77
CA GLN A 14 4.18 -11.74 9.72
C GLN A 14 3.97 -10.29 10.15
N LEU A 15 4.22 -10.00 11.43
CA LEU A 15 4.23 -8.65 11.97
C LEU A 15 5.67 -8.31 12.38
N PRO A 16 6.06 -7.02 12.36
CA PRO A 16 7.35 -6.64 12.91
C PRO A 16 7.41 -6.96 14.41
N ASP A 17 8.61 -7.26 14.89
CA ASP A 17 8.86 -7.49 16.31
C ASP A 17 8.44 -6.26 17.14
N SER A 18 7.89 -6.48 18.34
CA SER A 18 7.54 -5.39 19.27
C SER A 18 8.77 -4.63 19.76
N SER A 19 9.94 -5.26 19.74
CA SER A 19 11.23 -4.65 20.08
C SER A 19 11.89 -3.89 18.92
N TRP A 20 11.29 -3.90 17.72
CA TRP A 20 11.82 -3.14 16.59
C TRP A 20 11.83 -1.64 16.90
N GLU A 21 12.94 -0.96 16.59
CA GLU A 21 13.14 0.47 16.92
C GLU A 21 12.05 1.40 16.36
N HIS A 22 11.40 1.01 15.27
CA HIS A 22 10.32 1.75 14.63
C HIS A 22 8.91 1.21 14.94
N ASN A 23 8.76 0.32 15.94
CA ASN A 23 7.48 -0.30 16.26
C ASN A 23 6.38 0.75 16.56
N GLU A 24 6.72 1.79 17.31
CA GLU A 24 5.78 2.87 17.62
C GLU A 24 5.33 3.63 16.36
N LEU A 25 6.27 3.94 15.46
CA LEU A 25 5.96 4.54 14.16
C LEU A 25 5.02 3.63 13.36
N TYR A 26 5.31 2.33 13.30
CA TYR A 26 4.47 1.36 12.60
C TYR A 26 3.03 1.32 13.12
N VAL A 27 2.84 1.36 14.44
CA VAL A 27 1.51 1.43 15.06
C VAL A 27 0.80 2.73 14.64
N LYS A 28 1.45 3.88 14.76
CA LYS A 28 0.85 5.17 14.42
C LYS A 28 0.57 5.30 12.91
N VAL A 29 1.42 4.74 12.03
CA VAL A 29 1.16 4.67 10.58
C VAL A 29 -0.07 3.82 10.28
N ARG A 30 -0.27 2.69 10.98
CA ARG A 30 -1.49 1.88 10.82
C ARG A 30 -2.75 2.63 11.24
N GLU A 31 -2.68 3.41 12.30
CA GLU A 31 -3.79 4.29 12.71
C GLU A 31 -4.05 5.39 11.68
N ALA A 32 -3.00 6.03 11.17
CA ALA A 32 -3.09 7.03 10.11
C ALA A 32 -3.71 6.45 8.83
N VAL A 33 -3.30 5.25 8.43
CA VAL A 33 -3.90 4.49 7.33
C VAL A 33 -5.39 4.24 7.58
N GLY A 34 -5.77 3.84 8.80
CA GLY A 34 -7.18 3.65 9.17
C GLY A 34 -8.03 4.92 9.06
N SER A 35 -7.41 6.10 9.06
CA SER A 35 -8.08 7.39 8.89
C SER A 35 -8.20 7.85 7.42
N LEU A 36 -7.50 7.21 6.48
CA LEU A 36 -7.50 7.60 5.06
C LEU A 36 -8.90 7.79 4.45
N PRO A 37 -9.92 6.95 4.76
CA PRO A 37 -11.26 7.13 4.20
C PRO A 37 -11.89 8.50 4.50
N ILE A 38 -11.52 9.15 5.61
CA ILE A 38 -12.04 10.48 5.99
C ILE A 38 -11.52 11.57 5.03
N TYR A 39 -10.32 11.37 4.48
CA TYR A 39 -9.64 12.32 3.62
C TYR A 39 -9.81 12.03 2.13
N PHE A 40 -10.32 10.84 1.79
CA PHE A 40 -10.50 10.45 0.40
C PHE A 40 -11.54 11.36 -0.26
N ARG A 41 -11.09 12.11 -1.26
CA ARG A 41 -11.93 12.98 -2.09
C ARG A 41 -11.66 12.64 -3.54
N THR A 42 -12.71 12.31 -4.26
CA THR A 42 -12.67 12.15 -5.71
C THR A 42 -13.73 13.04 -6.33
N GLU A 43 -13.32 13.90 -7.26
CA GLU A 43 -14.24 14.59 -8.16
C GLU A 43 -14.56 13.73 -9.40
N THR A 44 -13.84 12.62 -9.56
CA THR A 44 -13.99 11.70 -10.69
C THR A 44 -15.27 10.89 -10.51
N HIS A 45 -16.32 11.30 -11.23
CA HIS A 45 -17.56 10.54 -11.35
C HIS A 45 -17.50 9.67 -12.61
N ILE A 46 -17.47 8.35 -12.42
CA ILE A 46 -17.46 7.38 -13.50
C ILE A 46 -18.87 6.80 -13.66
N SER A 47 -19.51 7.03 -14.80
CA SER A 47 -20.84 6.49 -15.11
C SER A 47 -20.94 5.99 -16.55
N GLY A 48 -21.88 5.06 -16.78
CA GLY A 48 -22.18 4.54 -18.12
C GLY A 48 -21.17 3.55 -18.68
N ILE A 49 -20.25 3.03 -17.86
CA ILE A 49 -19.23 2.08 -18.29
C ILE A 49 -19.72 0.66 -18.06
N MET A 50 -19.55 -0.22 -19.05
CA MET A 50 -19.83 -1.63 -18.89
C MET A 50 -18.88 -2.22 -17.84
N ALA A 51 -19.38 -3.07 -16.96
CA ALA A 51 -18.56 -3.68 -15.92
C ALA A 51 -17.31 -4.38 -16.49
N THR A 52 -17.38 -4.90 -17.72
CA THR A 52 -16.25 -5.50 -18.47
C THR A 52 -15.09 -4.53 -18.68
N ASP A 53 -15.39 -3.25 -18.91
CA ASP A 53 -14.41 -2.22 -19.30
C ASP A 53 -13.78 -1.51 -18.08
N LEU A 54 -14.24 -1.84 -16.87
CA LEU A 54 -13.64 -1.37 -15.62
C LEU A 54 -12.14 -1.67 -15.56
N TYR A 55 -11.69 -2.79 -16.14
CA TYR A 55 -10.27 -3.16 -16.16
C TYR A 55 -9.39 -2.09 -16.83
N THR A 56 -9.91 -1.45 -17.87
CA THR A 56 -9.22 -0.37 -18.60
C THR A 56 -9.02 0.89 -17.74
N LEU A 57 -9.84 1.08 -16.71
CA LEU A 57 -9.76 2.21 -15.79
C LEU A 57 -8.84 1.97 -14.60
N ASN A 58 -8.46 0.71 -14.35
CA ASN A 58 -7.66 0.32 -13.18
C ASN A 58 -6.36 1.11 -13.07
N ALA A 59 -5.66 1.32 -14.19
CA ALA A 59 -4.39 2.05 -14.18
C ALA A 59 -4.55 3.52 -13.76
N VAL A 60 -5.59 4.19 -14.27
CA VAL A 60 -5.85 5.60 -13.97
C VAL A 60 -6.34 5.77 -12.53
N LEU A 61 -7.24 4.89 -12.09
CA LEU A 61 -7.75 4.91 -10.72
C LEU A 61 -6.67 4.53 -9.71
N GLY A 62 -5.85 3.52 -10.01
CA GLY A 62 -4.69 3.12 -9.19
C GLY A 62 -3.69 4.26 -9.01
N ALA A 63 -3.31 4.93 -10.09
CA ALA A 63 -2.42 6.09 -10.02
C ALA A 63 -3.02 7.25 -9.17
N THR A 64 -4.33 7.46 -9.26
CA THR A 64 -5.04 8.47 -8.45
C THR A 64 -5.04 8.10 -6.97
N ILE A 65 -5.29 6.83 -6.66
CA ILE A 65 -5.23 6.26 -5.30
C ILE A 65 -3.84 6.46 -4.70
N GLU A 66 -2.79 6.07 -5.43
CA GLU A 66 -1.40 6.20 -4.99
C GLU A 66 -1.05 7.65 -4.62
N GLU A 67 -1.41 8.59 -5.48
CA GLU A 67 -1.17 10.03 -5.27
C GLU A 67 -1.93 10.56 -4.05
N GLN A 68 -3.22 10.23 -3.91
CA GLN A 68 -4.04 10.70 -2.80
C GLN A 68 -3.58 10.12 -1.46
N VAL A 69 -3.17 8.85 -1.42
CA VAL A 69 -2.64 8.23 -0.20
C VAL A 69 -1.35 8.91 0.22
N VAL A 70 -0.40 9.09 -0.69
CA VAL A 70 0.89 9.76 -0.41
C VAL A 70 0.67 11.18 0.09
N ARG A 71 -0.14 11.96 -0.62
CA ARG A 71 -0.48 13.33 -0.22
C ARG A 71 -1.12 13.37 1.16
N THR A 72 -2.09 12.50 1.42
CA THR A 72 -2.83 12.47 2.69
C THR A 72 -1.92 12.09 3.84
N LEU A 73 -1.17 10.99 3.72
CA LEU A 73 -0.26 10.55 4.78
C LEU A 73 0.75 11.64 5.13
N ASN A 74 1.34 12.31 4.14
CA ASN A 74 2.25 13.42 4.40
C ASN A 74 1.55 14.65 5.03
N LEU A 75 0.29 14.92 4.66
CA LEU A 75 -0.53 16.00 5.25
C LEU A 75 -0.83 15.73 6.73
N ILE A 76 -1.13 14.48 7.09
CA ILE A 76 -1.44 14.05 8.47
C ILE A 76 -0.19 13.59 9.23
N ARG A 77 0.99 14.16 8.94
CA ARG A 77 2.25 13.82 9.63
C ARG A 77 2.11 13.81 11.14
N ASN A 78 1.41 14.79 11.71
CA ASN A 78 1.22 14.88 13.16
C ASN A 78 0.49 13.67 13.76
N THR A 79 -0.20 12.86 12.95
CA THR A 79 -0.81 11.60 13.39
C THR A 79 0.23 10.48 13.53
N TRP A 80 1.20 10.38 12.62
CA TRP A 80 2.16 9.26 12.61
C TRP A 80 3.57 9.59 13.11
N ASP A 81 3.95 10.87 13.13
CA ASP A 81 5.22 11.39 13.68
C ASP A 81 4.98 12.66 14.52
N PRO A 82 4.19 12.59 15.61
CA PRO A 82 3.87 13.76 16.43
C PRO A 82 5.11 14.37 17.11
N GLU A 83 6.13 13.57 17.40
CA GLU A 83 7.36 14.02 18.05
C GLU A 83 8.44 14.50 17.05
N GLY A 84 8.18 14.41 15.74
CA GLY A 84 9.11 14.86 14.69
C GLY A 84 10.40 14.04 14.57
N ARG A 85 10.43 12.81 15.11
CA ARG A 85 11.58 11.90 15.06
C ARG A 85 11.90 11.45 13.63
N TYR A 86 10.91 11.48 12.75
CA TYR A 86 11.02 11.09 11.35
C TYR A 86 10.86 12.28 10.41
N SER A 87 11.26 13.48 10.85
CA SER A 87 11.16 14.74 10.07
C SER A 87 11.78 14.69 8.67
N LEU A 88 12.85 13.90 8.49
CA LEU A 88 13.51 13.72 7.18
C LEU A 88 12.85 12.66 6.30
N PHE A 89 11.91 11.88 6.83
CA PHE A 89 11.19 10.84 6.10
C PHE A 89 9.87 11.37 5.56
N SER A 90 9.49 10.93 4.38
CA SER A 90 8.19 11.22 3.77
C SER A 90 7.68 9.99 3.03
N PHE A 91 6.36 9.85 2.91
CA PHE A 91 5.79 8.88 1.99
C PHE A 91 6.02 9.33 0.55
N ILE A 92 6.48 8.42 -0.29
CA ILE A 92 6.79 8.68 -1.69
C ILE A 92 6.16 7.59 -2.54
N ARG A 93 5.50 8.00 -3.62
CA ARG A 93 4.91 7.12 -4.63
C ARG A 93 6.01 6.39 -5.41
N GLN A 94 5.78 5.12 -5.73
CA GLN A 94 6.67 4.26 -6.52
C GLN A 94 5.88 3.70 -7.71
N PRO A 95 5.68 4.48 -8.79
CA PRO A 95 4.89 4.04 -9.92
C PRO A 95 5.52 2.79 -10.55
N GLN A 96 4.68 1.82 -10.92
CA GLN A 96 5.10 0.58 -11.60
C GLN A 96 6.17 -0.22 -10.81
N THR A 97 6.17 -0.13 -9.48
CA THR A 97 7.14 -0.82 -8.63
C THR A 97 6.48 -1.30 -7.34
N PHE A 98 6.82 -2.50 -6.88
CA PHE A 98 6.42 -2.98 -5.57
C PHE A 98 7.40 -2.51 -4.48
N PRO A 99 6.93 -2.05 -3.30
CA PRO A 99 5.55 -1.65 -3.00
C PRO A 99 5.20 -0.27 -3.59
N ASP A 100 3.92 -0.02 -3.82
CA ASP A 100 3.39 1.21 -4.47
C ASP A 100 3.79 2.52 -3.77
N VAL A 101 4.00 2.48 -2.44
CA VAL A 101 4.37 3.63 -1.62
C VAL A 101 5.46 3.24 -0.63
N ARG A 102 6.43 4.12 -0.38
CA ARG A 102 7.52 3.92 0.58
C ARG A 102 7.67 5.09 1.54
N LEU A 103 7.88 4.82 2.83
CA LEU A 103 8.35 5.81 3.79
C LEU A 103 9.87 5.90 3.70
N ARG A 104 10.36 6.91 2.99
CA ARG A 104 11.77 7.05 2.60
C ARG A 104 12.35 8.35 3.12
N LYS A 105 13.62 8.30 3.51
CA LYS A 105 14.38 9.48 3.95
C LYS A 105 14.82 10.33 2.76
N THR A 106 14.62 11.64 2.88
CA THR A 106 14.98 12.62 1.86
C THR A 106 16.47 12.57 1.54
N GLY A 107 16.81 12.50 0.26
CA GLY A 107 18.20 12.47 -0.21
C GLY A 107 18.92 11.14 -0.03
N SER A 108 18.21 10.06 0.31
CA SER A 108 18.79 8.71 0.41
C SER A 108 17.80 7.64 -0.03
N ASP A 109 18.28 6.41 -0.24
CA ASP A 109 17.43 5.24 -0.52
C ASP A 109 16.96 4.51 0.75
N GLU A 110 17.27 5.05 1.93
CA GLU A 110 16.86 4.49 3.22
C GLU A 110 15.33 4.48 3.34
N THR A 111 14.76 3.27 3.40
CA THR A 111 13.32 3.02 3.49
C THR A 111 13.01 2.25 4.77
N ILE A 112 12.05 2.74 5.56
CA ILE A 112 11.64 2.09 6.82
C ILE A 112 10.57 1.02 6.54
N MET A 113 9.56 1.37 5.73
CA MET A 113 8.43 0.50 5.42
C MET A 113 7.80 0.86 4.07
N GLY A 114 7.14 -0.11 3.48
CA GLY A 114 6.31 0.01 2.29
C GLY A 114 4.82 -0.09 2.57
N ILE A 115 4.03 0.44 1.65
CA ILE A 115 2.57 0.27 1.58
C ILE A 115 2.22 -0.14 0.16
N GLU A 116 1.67 -1.34 0.02
CA GLU A 116 1.03 -1.82 -1.20
C GLU A 116 -0.45 -1.43 -1.19
N LEU A 117 -0.93 -0.82 -2.27
CA LEU A 117 -2.30 -0.34 -2.39
C LEU A 117 -3.12 -1.25 -3.29
N LYS A 118 -4.39 -1.45 -2.89
CA LYS A 118 -5.39 -2.18 -3.68
C LYS A 118 -6.73 -1.44 -3.67
N GLY A 119 -7.32 -1.20 -4.84
CA GLY A 119 -8.68 -0.66 -4.94
C GLY A 119 -9.73 -1.74 -4.67
N TRP A 120 -10.74 -1.46 -3.84
CA TRP A 120 -11.82 -2.43 -3.53
C TRP A 120 -12.63 -2.87 -4.76
N TYR A 121 -12.84 -1.97 -5.72
CA TYR A 121 -13.60 -2.28 -6.94
C TYR A 121 -12.85 -3.29 -7.84
N LEU A 122 -11.53 -3.40 -7.69
CA LEU A 122 -10.70 -4.45 -8.30
C LEU A 122 -11.01 -5.79 -7.65
N LEU A 123 -10.97 -5.82 -6.31
CA LEU A 123 -11.21 -7.02 -5.51
C LEU A 123 -12.65 -7.55 -5.65
N ALA A 124 -13.63 -6.67 -5.86
CA ALA A 124 -15.03 -7.06 -6.00
C ALA A 124 -15.35 -7.78 -7.32
N LYS A 125 -14.53 -7.57 -8.37
CA LYS A 125 -14.73 -8.16 -9.70
C LYS A 125 -13.81 -9.35 -9.95
N GLU A 126 -12.66 -9.37 -9.30
CA GLU A 126 -11.66 -10.43 -9.42
C GLU A 126 -11.88 -11.48 -8.31
N ALA A 127 -12.23 -12.71 -8.69
CA ALA A 127 -12.30 -13.82 -7.72
C ALA A 127 -10.94 -14.09 -7.04
N GLU A 128 -9.84 -13.78 -7.74
CA GLU A 128 -8.48 -13.72 -7.21
C GLU A 128 -7.85 -12.38 -7.63
N PRO A 129 -7.29 -11.58 -6.69
CA PRO A 129 -6.71 -10.28 -6.99
C PRO A 129 -5.61 -10.37 -8.05
N SER A 130 -5.71 -9.58 -9.11
CA SER A 130 -4.64 -9.42 -10.08
C SER A 130 -3.55 -8.54 -9.47
N LEU A 131 -2.41 -9.17 -9.21
CA LEU A 131 -1.19 -8.47 -8.82
C LEU A 131 -0.42 -8.15 -10.11
N GLY A 132 -0.02 -6.89 -10.28
CA GLY A 132 0.82 -6.49 -11.42
C GLY A 132 2.20 -7.15 -11.43
N PHE A 133 2.58 -7.79 -10.32
CA PHE A 133 3.82 -8.52 -10.12
C PHE A 133 3.58 -9.86 -9.45
N GLN A 134 4.44 -10.84 -9.70
CA GLN A 134 4.46 -12.08 -8.94
C GLN A 134 4.97 -11.76 -7.52
N VAL A 135 4.05 -11.67 -6.56
CA VAL A 135 4.39 -11.38 -5.17
C VAL A 135 5.06 -12.60 -4.56
N THR A 136 6.34 -12.46 -4.22
CA THR A 136 7.08 -13.45 -3.42
C THR A 136 7.23 -12.91 -2.01
N SER A 137 7.14 -13.77 -1.00
CA SER A 137 7.40 -13.37 0.39
C SER A 137 8.77 -12.69 0.57
N ALA A 138 9.76 -13.06 -0.25
CA ALA A 138 11.09 -12.45 -0.26
C ALA A 138 11.11 -10.97 -0.70
N ALA A 139 10.04 -10.48 -1.32
CA ALA A 139 9.91 -9.09 -1.77
C ALA A 139 9.26 -8.19 -0.70
N CYS A 140 8.71 -8.76 0.38
CA CYS A 140 8.00 -8.04 1.43
C CYS A 140 8.82 -8.02 2.72
N ALA A 141 8.96 -6.86 3.34
CA ALA A 141 9.45 -6.75 4.70
C ALA A 141 8.31 -7.03 5.71
N PRO A 142 8.59 -7.55 6.92
CA PRO A 142 7.56 -7.82 7.94
C PRO A 142 6.72 -6.59 8.32
N GLN A 143 7.28 -5.40 8.19
CA GLN A 143 6.63 -4.12 8.46
C GLN A 143 5.83 -3.54 7.28
N ASP A 144 5.91 -4.14 6.09
CA ASP A 144 5.16 -3.64 4.93
C ASP A 144 3.66 -3.86 5.13
N LEU A 145 2.86 -2.90 4.65
CA LEU A 145 1.41 -2.93 4.79
C LEU A 145 0.74 -3.21 3.44
N ILE A 146 -0.33 -4.00 3.44
CA ILE A 146 -1.31 -4.03 2.36
C ILE A 146 -2.51 -3.21 2.80
N VAL A 147 -2.90 -2.23 1.98
CA VAL A 147 -3.99 -1.32 2.29
C VAL A 147 -5.01 -1.36 1.15
N VAL A 148 -6.23 -1.76 1.50
CA VAL A 148 -7.36 -1.71 0.59
C VAL A 148 -8.04 -0.36 0.72
N VAL A 149 -8.16 0.36 -0.39
CA VAL A 149 -8.77 1.69 -0.44
C VAL A 149 -10.09 1.68 -1.24
N PRO A 150 -11.01 2.62 -0.93
CA PRO A 150 -12.22 2.89 -1.70
C PRO A 150 -11.98 3.34 -3.15
#